data_AF-A0A943XT49-F1
#
_entry.id   AF-A0A943XT49-F1
#
_cell.length_a   1.000
_cell.length_b   1.000
_cell.length_c   1.000
_cell.angle_alpha   90.00
_cell.angle_beta   90.00
_cell.angle_gamma   90.00
#
_symmetry.space_group_name_H-M   'P 1'
#
loop_
_entity.id
_entity.type
_entity.pdbx_description
1 polymer ?
#
loop_
_entity_poly.entity_id
_entity_poly.type
_entity_poly.pdbx_seq_one_letter_code
_entity_poly.pdbx_strand_id
1 'polypeptide(L)'
;MALAGAFGALLFVAQVALSFLPNIELVSILVIVYTLVFREKVIWMLGVFILLEGLVYGFGIWWVSYLYLWPALAGLTWLCRKVQSSLGWAILSAAYGLGFGALCAIPYLLTGGWTAALSYWVSGIPFDLAHCGGNFVAALALYRPLRKALERLQTALLA
;
A
#
# COMPACT_ATOMS: atom_id res chain seq x y z
N MET A 1 -7.67 -6.36 -18.59
CA MET A 1 -8.21 -7.10 -17.43
C MET A 1 -7.22 -8.14 -16.88
N ALA A 2 -6.66 -9.05 -17.68
CA ALA A 2 -5.72 -10.07 -17.20
C ALA A 2 -4.50 -9.50 -16.42
N LEU A 3 -3.89 -8.41 -16.90
CA LEU A 3 -2.78 -7.76 -16.20
C LEU A 3 -3.17 -7.19 -14.83
N ALA A 4 -4.37 -6.63 -14.70
CA ALA A 4 -4.85 -6.12 -13.42
C ALA A 4 -5.02 -7.25 -12.40
N GLY A 5 -5.53 -8.41 -12.86
CA GLY A 5 -5.61 -9.63 -12.07
C GLY A 5 -4.24 -10.10 -11.57
N ALA A 6 -3.26 -10.22 -12.46
CA ALA A 6 -1.91 -10.69 -12.11
C ALA A 6 -1.20 -9.75 -11.12
N PHE A 7 -1.24 -8.44 -11.35
CA PHE A 7 -0.59 -7.46 -10.46
C PHE A 7 -1.33 -7.28 -9.14
N GLY A 8 -2.66 -7.35 -9.12
CA GLY A 8 -3.44 -7.37 -7.88
C GLY A 8 -3.17 -8.63 -7.05
N ALA A 9 -3.08 -9.79 -7.68
CA ALA A 9 -2.66 -11.03 -7.01
C ALA A 9 -1.22 -10.97 -6.50
N LEU A 10 -0.32 -10.30 -7.24
CA LEU A 10 1.07 -10.12 -6.80
C LEU A 10 1.17 -9.24 -5.54
N LEU A 11 0.35 -8.19 -5.42
CA LEU A 11 0.24 -7.40 -4.18
C LEU A 11 -0.18 -8.30 -3.01
N PHE A 12 -1.24 -9.09 -3.22
CA PHE A 12 -1.76 -10.01 -2.21
C PHE A 12 -0.70 -11.03 -1.76
N VAL A 13 -0.06 -11.72 -2.71
CA VAL A 13 0.98 -12.71 -2.42
C VAL A 13 2.18 -12.06 -1.72
N ALA A 14 2.60 -10.86 -2.12
CA ALA A 14 3.68 -10.15 -1.47
C ALA A 14 3.34 -9.79 -0.01
N GLN A 15 2.09 -9.41 0.27
CA GLN A 15 1.62 -9.18 1.64
C GLN A 15 1.64 -10.47 2.45
N VAL A 16 1.03 -11.54 1.93
CA VAL A 16 0.97 -12.85 2.61
C VAL A 16 2.36 -13.41 2.87
N ALA A 17 3.28 -13.29 1.92
CA ALA A 17 4.65 -13.75 2.05
C ALA A 17 5.42 -13.07 3.19
N LEU A 18 5.02 -11.84 3.57
CA LEU A 18 5.63 -11.06 4.66
C LEU A 18 4.79 -11.01 5.92
N SER A 19 3.66 -11.72 5.97
CA SER A 19 2.74 -11.73 7.12
C SER A 19 3.36 -12.23 8.42
N PHE A 20 4.50 -12.93 8.36
CA PHE A 20 5.27 -13.35 9.53
C PHE A 20 6.00 -12.20 10.22
N LEU A 21 6.19 -11.05 9.54
CA LEU A 21 6.76 -9.84 10.10
C LEU A 21 5.64 -8.90 10.56
N PRO A 22 5.73 -8.34 11.79
CA PRO A 22 4.69 -7.43 12.28
C PRO A 22 4.72 -6.11 11.49
N ASN A 23 3.65 -5.82 10.74
CA ASN A 23 3.44 -4.57 10.01
C ASN A 23 4.58 -4.15 9.05
N ILE A 24 5.37 -5.11 8.58
CA ILE A 24 6.34 -4.89 7.50
C ILE A 24 5.76 -5.51 6.24
N GLU A 25 5.54 -4.69 5.22
CA GLU A 25 4.95 -5.12 3.96
C GLU A 25 5.69 -4.53 2.76
N LEU A 26 5.47 -5.14 1.60
CA LEU A 26 5.92 -4.60 0.31
C LEU A 26 4.78 -3.95 -0.49
N VAL A 27 3.56 -3.97 0.02
CA VAL A 27 2.37 -3.46 -0.68
C VAL A 27 2.56 -1.97 -0.96
N SER A 28 2.91 -1.17 0.05
CA SER A 28 3.16 0.28 -0.11
C SER A 28 4.12 0.63 -1.25
N ILE A 29 5.31 -0.01 -1.32
CA ILE A 29 6.27 0.26 -2.41
C ILE A 29 5.77 -0.24 -3.77
N LEU A 30 5.09 -1.39 -3.81
CA LEU A 30 4.51 -1.90 -5.05
C LEU A 30 3.41 -0.97 -5.57
N VAL A 31 2.52 -0.45 -4.71
CA VAL A 31 1.50 0.53 -5.07
C VAL A 31 2.14 1.80 -5.63
N ILE A 32 3.22 2.30 -5.01
CA ILE A 32 3.96 3.46 -5.52
C ILE A 32 4.46 3.19 -6.95
N VAL A 33 5.19 2.09 -7.16
CA VAL A 33 5.79 1.82 -8.47
C VAL A 33 4.71 1.49 -9.52
N TYR A 34 3.66 0.76 -9.15
CA TYR A 34 2.55 0.44 -10.06
C TYR A 34 1.83 1.71 -10.51
N THR A 35 1.63 2.65 -9.59
CA THR A 35 1.03 3.95 -9.93
C THR A 35 1.90 4.74 -10.92
N LEU A 36 3.23 4.73 -10.74
CA LEU A 36 4.12 5.46 -11.65
C LEU A 36 4.21 4.84 -13.05
N VAL A 37 4.17 3.51 -13.14
CA VAL A 37 4.31 2.75 -14.40
C VAL A 37 2.97 2.63 -15.12
N PHE A 38 1.92 2.17 -14.43
CA PHE A 38 0.62 1.84 -15.03
C PHE A 38 -0.43 2.96 -14.89
N ARG A 39 -0.15 4.00 -14.11
CA ARG A 39 -0.98 5.21 -13.97
C ARG A 39 -2.41 4.85 -13.51
N GLU A 40 -3.43 5.37 -14.18
CA GLU A 40 -4.85 5.12 -13.91
C GLU A 40 -5.22 3.63 -13.83
N LYS A 41 -4.48 2.74 -14.51
CA LYS A 41 -4.77 1.30 -14.49
C LYS A 41 -4.52 0.66 -13.13
N VAL A 42 -3.77 1.32 -12.24
CA VAL A 42 -3.50 0.83 -10.88
C VAL A 42 -4.78 0.62 -10.08
N ILE A 43 -5.85 1.39 -10.35
CA ILE A 43 -7.11 1.25 -9.61
C ILE A 43 -7.71 -0.15 -9.74
N TRP A 44 -7.57 -0.78 -10.91
CA TRP A 44 -8.03 -2.13 -11.16
C TRP A 44 -7.17 -3.18 -10.44
N MET A 45 -5.86 -2.92 -10.33
CA MET A 45 -4.94 -3.79 -9.59
C MET A 45 -5.25 -3.76 -8.09
N LEU A 46 -5.48 -2.55 -7.55
CA LEU A 46 -5.90 -2.35 -6.17
C LEU A 46 -7.26 -3.00 -5.90
N GLY A 47 -8.21 -2.88 -6.83
CA GLY A 47 -9.52 -3.52 -6.70
C GLY A 47 -9.42 -5.04 -6.56
N VAL A 48 -8.57 -5.69 -7.37
CA VAL A 48 -8.32 -7.13 -7.26
C VAL A 48 -7.66 -7.47 -5.93
N PHE A 49 -6.63 -6.73 -5.53
CA PHE A 49 -5.95 -6.93 -4.26
C PHE A 49 -6.91 -6.82 -3.06
N ILE A 50 -7.68 -5.74 -2.97
CA ILE A 50 -8.65 -5.51 -1.88
C ILE A 50 -9.74 -6.58 -1.88
N LEU A 51 -10.20 -7.03 -3.06
CA LEU A 51 -11.15 -8.13 -3.14
C LEU A 51 -10.56 -9.43 -2.60
N LEU A 52 -9.32 -9.77 -2.96
CA LEU A 52 -8.63 -10.97 -2.46
C LEU A 52 -8.45 -10.92 -0.93
N GLU A 53 -8.05 -9.78 -0.38
CA GLU A 53 -7.97 -9.57 1.08
C GLU A 53 -9.31 -9.89 1.77
N GLY A 54 -10.41 -9.36 1.24
CA GLY A 54 -11.74 -9.61 1.80
C GLY A 54 -12.22 -11.06 1.64
N LEU A 55 -11.88 -11.72 0.52
CA LEU A 55 -12.24 -13.12 0.29
C LEU A 55 -11.44 -14.10 1.18
N VAL A 56 -10.18 -13.79 1.50
CA VAL A 56 -9.32 -14.67 2.29
C VAL A 56 -9.45 -14.42 3.79
N TYR A 57 -9.49 -13.16 4.23
CA TYR A 57 -9.49 -12.79 5.64
C TYR A 57 -10.86 -12.31 6.15
N GLY A 58 -11.85 -12.18 5.27
CA GLY A 58 -13.22 -11.78 5.59
C GLY A 58 -13.46 -10.27 5.47
N PHE A 59 -14.71 -9.89 5.18
CA PHE A 59 -15.12 -8.49 5.05
C PHE A 59 -15.42 -7.86 6.42
N GLY A 60 -14.38 -7.36 7.09
CA GLY A 60 -14.47 -6.68 8.38
C GLY A 60 -14.36 -5.16 8.32
N ILE A 61 -14.38 -4.51 9.48
CA ILE A 61 -14.20 -3.04 9.58
C ILE A 61 -12.82 -2.59 9.07
N TRP A 62 -11.79 -3.41 9.27
CA TRP A 62 -10.44 -3.20 8.75
C TRP A 62 -10.40 -3.21 7.21
N TRP A 63 -11.24 -4.03 6.57
CA TRP A 63 -11.31 -4.11 5.11
C TRP A 63 -11.88 -2.82 4.52
N VAL A 64 -12.83 -2.17 5.23
CA VAL A 64 -13.32 -0.84 4.85
C VAL A 64 -12.19 0.18 4.82
N SER A 65 -11.21 0.07 5.72
CA SER A 65 -10.02 0.93 5.68
C SER A 65 -9.25 0.80 4.37
N TYR A 66 -9.13 -0.42 3.84
CA TYR A 66 -8.34 -0.71 2.63
C TYR A 66 -8.94 -0.06 1.39
N LEU A 67 -10.26 0.17 1.37
CA LEU A 67 -10.96 0.83 0.26
C LEU A 67 -10.48 2.26 0.01
N TYR A 68 -10.00 2.97 1.03
CA TYR A 68 -9.47 4.33 0.87
C TYR A 68 -7.97 4.43 1.12
N LEU A 69 -7.37 3.54 1.93
CA LEU A 69 -5.93 3.53 2.18
C LEU A 69 -5.14 3.42 0.88
N TRP A 70 -5.33 2.33 0.14
CA TRP A 70 -4.52 2.05 -1.05
C TRP A 70 -4.76 3.06 -2.18
N PRO A 71 -6.01 3.45 -2.50
CA PRO A 71 -6.25 4.53 -3.46
C PRO A 71 -5.69 5.88 -3.01
N ALA A 72 -5.67 6.19 -1.70
CA ALA A 72 -5.04 7.41 -1.19
C ALA A 72 -3.53 7.39 -1.43
N LEU A 73 -2.84 6.28 -1.17
CA LEU A 73 -1.40 6.15 -1.46
C LEU A 73 -1.12 6.29 -2.96
N ALA A 74 -1.94 5.68 -3.81
CA ALA A 74 -1.85 5.85 -5.26
C ALA A 74 -2.10 7.32 -5.67
N GLY A 75 -3.08 7.99 -5.07
CA GLY A 75 -3.35 9.41 -5.29
C GLY A 75 -2.17 10.31 -4.90
N LEU A 76 -1.61 10.12 -3.70
CA LEU A 76 -0.42 10.83 -3.22
C LEU A 76 0.77 10.58 -4.14
N THR A 77 0.98 9.32 -4.54
CA THR A 77 2.03 8.96 -5.50
C THR A 77 1.86 9.67 -6.83
N TRP A 78 0.63 9.71 -7.35
CA TRP A 78 0.33 10.40 -8.58
C TRP A 78 0.61 11.90 -8.50
N LEU A 79 0.24 12.56 -7.39
CA LEU A 79 0.54 13.97 -7.15
C LEU A 79 2.06 14.22 -7.10
N CYS A 80 2.80 13.33 -6.44
CA CYS A 80 4.26 13.40 -6.30
C CYS A 80 5.04 12.80 -7.48
N ARG A 81 4.40 12.41 -8.59
CA ARG A 81 5.03 11.68 -9.72
C ARG A 81 6.25 12.33 -10.37
N LYS A 82 6.47 13.63 -10.14
CA LYS A 82 7.66 14.36 -10.61
C LYS A 82 8.92 14.05 -9.79
N VAL A 83 8.78 13.46 -8.59
CA VAL A 83 9.89 13.01 -7.76
C VAL A 83 10.63 11.86 -8.45
N GLN A 84 11.93 12.03 -8.68
CA GLN A 84 12.78 11.00 -9.28
C GLN A 84 13.74 10.35 -8.28
N SER A 85 13.90 10.92 -7.09
CA SER A 85 14.82 10.42 -6.08
C SER A 85 14.21 9.24 -5.32
N SER A 86 15.03 8.20 -5.07
CA SER A 86 14.63 7.05 -4.25
C SER A 86 14.37 7.45 -2.81
N LEU A 87 15.14 8.43 -2.30
CA LEU A 87 14.92 9.00 -0.97
C LEU A 87 13.55 9.68 -0.85
N GLY A 88 13.10 10.41 -1.88
CA GLY A 88 11.78 11.05 -1.86
C GLY A 88 10.65 10.03 -1.76
N TRP A 89 10.75 8.92 -2.49
CA TRP A 89 9.79 7.81 -2.37
C TRP A 89 9.89 7.07 -1.04
N ALA A 90 11.09 6.92 -0.48
CA ALA A 90 11.28 6.34 0.85
C ALA A 90 10.64 7.18 1.95
N ILE A 91 10.81 8.50 1.91
CA ILE A 91 10.17 9.42 2.87
C ILE A 91 8.65 9.38 2.73
N LEU A 92 8.12 9.40 1.50
CA LEU A 92 6.68 9.30 1.26
C LEU A 92 6.10 7.98 1.80
N SER A 93 6.75 6.86 1.49
CA SER A 93 6.33 5.53 1.95
C SER A 93 6.39 5.41 3.49
N ALA A 94 7.45 5.96 4.10
CA ALA A 94 7.62 5.97 5.55
C ALA A 94 6.56 6.83 6.26
N ALA A 95 6.31 8.04 5.77
CA ALA A 95 5.29 8.94 6.30
C ALA A 95 3.89 8.30 6.20
N TYR A 96 3.62 7.61 5.09
CA TYR A 96 2.38 6.87 4.92
C TYR A 96 2.25 5.71 5.92
N GLY A 97 3.33 4.93 6.13
CA GLY A 97 3.37 3.86 7.12
C GLY A 97 3.15 4.37 8.56
N LEU A 98 3.71 5.54 8.89
CA LEU A 98 3.51 6.18 10.20
C LEU A 98 2.06 6.64 10.41
N GLY A 99 1.38 7.08 9.34
CA GLY A 99 -0.02 7.52 9.39
C GLY A 99 -1.04 6.39 9.22
N PHE A 100 -0.60 5.15 9.03
CA PHE A 100 -1.47 4.05 8.61
C PHE A 100 -2.50 3.70 9.69
N GLY A 101 -2.08 3.57 10.95
CA GLY A 101 -2.98 3.32 12.08
C GLY A 101 -3.99 4.44 12.30
N ALA A 102 -3.58 5.70 12.14
CA ALA A 102 -4.49 6.85 12.22
C ALA A 102 -5.57 6.80 11.14
N LEU A 103 -5.20 6.44 9.91
CA LEU A 103 -6.15 6.25 8.82
C LEU A 103 -7.05 5.04 9.07
N CYS A 104 -6.53 3.94 9.63
CA CYS A 104 -7.33 2.76 10.01
C CYS A 104 -8.31 3.05 11.17
N ALA A 105 -8.06 4.06 12.00
CA ALA A 105 -8.94 4.43 13.11
C ALA A 105 -10.26 5.09 12.67
N ILE A 106 -10.35 5.57 11.42
CA ILE A 106 -11.52 6.32 10.91
C ILE A 106 -12.83 5.51 10.99
N PRO A 107 -12.91 4.25 10.52
CA PRO A 107 -14.11 3.43 10.70
C PRO A 107 -14.51 3.24 12.16
N TYR A 108 -13.54 3.09 13.07
CA TYR A 108 -13.80 2.93 14.50
C TYR A 108 -14.40 4.21 15.12
N LEU A 109 -14.08 5.38 14.58
CA LEU A 109 -14.72 6.64 14.97
C LEU A 109 -16.22 6.61 14.67
N LEU A 110 -16.59 6.04 13.52
CA LEU A 110 -17.98 5.97 13.06
C LEU A 110 -18.79 4.89 13.80
N THR A 111 -18.17 3.76 14.14
CA THR A 111 -18.88 2.63 14.77
C THR A 111 -18.82 2.64 16.30
N GLY A 112 -17.74 3.15 16.89
CA GLY A 112 -17.46 3.09 18.33
C GLY A 112 -17.18 4.44 18.98
N GLY A 113 -17.24 5.53 18.22
CA GLY A 113 -17.02 6.89 18.73
C GLY A 113 -15.54 7.23 18.95
N TRP A 114 -15.32 8.42 19.53
CA TRP A 114 -13.98 9.01 19.68
C TRP A 114 -13.03 8.15 20.51
N THR A 115 -13.52 7.57 21.60
CA THR A 115 -12.71 6.73 22.50
C THR A 115 -12.23 5.47 21.81
N ALA A 116 -13.09 4.78 21.04
CA ALA A 116 -12.71 3.58 20.30
C ALA A 116 -11.62 3.88 19.25
N ALA A 117 -11.80 4.96 18.48
CA ALA A 117 -10.82 5.38 17.49
C ALA A 117 -9.46 5.73 18.12
N LEU A 118 -9.49 6.50 19.21
CA LEU A 118 -8.27 6.93 19.90
C LEU A 118 -7.57 5.72 20.54
N SER A 119 -8.30 4.82 21.19
CA SER A 119 -7.73 3.60 21.77
C SER A 119 -7.10 2.71 20.71
N TYR A 120 -7.77 2.51 19.57
CA TYR A 120 -7.22 1.77 18.44
C TYR A 120 -5.91 2.40 17.97
N TRP A 121 -5.91 3.71 17.68
CA TRP A 121 -4.73 4.39 17.17
C TRP A 121 -3.56 4.36 18.15
N VAL A 122 -3.79 4.68 19.42
CA VAL A 122 -2.73 4.67 20.45
C VAL A 122 -2.12 3.28 20.61
N SER A 123 -2.94 2.22 20.58
CA SER A 123 -2.45 0.84 20.63
C SER A 123 -1.66 0.44 19.37
N GLY A 124 -1.93 1.11 18.24
CA GLY A 124 -1.29 0.89 16.95
C GLY A 124 0.09 1.55 16.79
N ILE A 125 0.46 2.52 17.64
CA ILE A 125 1.69 3.32 17.48
C ILE A 125 2.96 2.47 17.31
N PRO A 126 3.22 1.41 18.10
CA PRO A 126 4.41 0.58 17.90
C PRO A 126 4.45 -0.06 16.51
N PHE A 127 3.29 -0.44 15.99
CA PHE A 127 3.16 -1.03 14.67
C PHE A 127 3.29 0.03 13.55
N ASP A 128 2.80 1.25 13.75
CA ASP A 128 3.00 2.37 12.83
C ASP A 128 4.49 2.75 12.73
N LEU A 129 5.24 2.70 13.83
CA LEU A 129 6.69 2.91 13.83
C LEU A 129 7.43 1.80 13.07
N ALA A 130 7.06 0.54 13.30
CA ALA A 130 7.62 -0.59 12.56
C ALA A 130 7.31 -0.47 11.06
N HIS A 131 6.09 -0.11 10.71
CA HIS A 131 5.65 0.09 9.33
C HIS A 131 6.40 1.25 8.67
N CYS A 132 6.55 2.37 9.37
CA CYS A 132 7.34 3.52 8.91
C CYS A 132 8.79 3.11 8.56
N GLY A 133 9.47 2.41 9.47
CA GLY A 133 10.83 1.94 9.26
C GLY A 133 10.94 0.92 8.13
N GLY A 134 10.05 -0.07 8.10
CA GLY A 134 9.97 -1.08 7.06
C GLY A 134 9.76 -0.46 5.67
N ASN A 135 8.81 0.46 5.56
CA ASN A 135 8.52 1.18 4.33
C ASN A 135 9.68 2.05 3.87
N PHE A 136 10.37 2.74 4.79
CA PHE A 136 11.54 3.54 4.45
C PHE A 136 12.63 2.67 3.82
N VAL A 137 13.01 1.58 4.50
CA VAL A 137 14.08 0.68 4.06
C VAL A 137 13.69 -0.02 2.75
N ALA A 138 12.47 -0.56 2.67
CA ALA A 138 11.98 -1.26 1.49
C ALA A 138 11.93 -0.33 0.27
N ALA A 139 11.39 0.89 0.41
CA ALA A 139 11.33 1.83 -0.68
C ALA A 139 12.73 2.30 -1.13
N LEU A 140 13.64 2.57 -0.19
CA LEU A 140 15.00 2.98 -0.53
C LEU A 140 15.75 1.88 -1.30
N ALA A 141 15.61 0.62 -0.88
CA ALA A 141 16.28 -0.51 -1.51
C ALA A 141 15.62 -0.94 -2.83
N LEU A 142 14.28 -0.97 -2.89
CA LEU A 142 13.55 -1.67 -3.94
C LEU A 142 12.94 -0.75 -5.01
N TYR A 143 12.81 0.56 -4.76
CA TYR A 143 12.19 1.48 -5.72
C TYR A 143 12.81 1.40 -7.11
N ARG A 144 14.14 1.56 -7.22
CA ARG A 144 14.86 1.55 -8.50
C ARG A 144 14.77 0.21 -9.23
N PRO A 145 15.11 -0.94 -8.60
CA PRO A 145 15.06 -2.22 -9.29
C PRO A 145 13.63 -2.58 -9.73
N LEU A 146 12.62 -2.35 -8.87
CA LEU A 146 11.23 -2.64 -9.21
C LEU A 146 10.74 -1.76 -10.35
N ARG A 147 11.00 -0.44 -10.30
CA ARG A 147 10.59 0.48 -11.36
C ARG A 147 11.17 0.07 -12.71
N LYS A 148 12.47 -0.20 -12.77
CA LYS A 148 13.13 -0.63 -14.01
C LYS A 148 12.60 -1.96 -14.53
N ALA A 149 12.33 -2.93 -13.65
CA ALA A 149 11.77 -4.22 -14.03
C ALA A 149 10.37 -4.08 -14.61
N LEU A 150 9.50 -3.28 -13.99
CA LEU A 150 8.12 -3.09 -14.43
C LEU A 150 8.01 -2.24 -15.70
N GLU A 151 8.85 -1.21 -15.86
CA GLU A 151 8.90 -0.44 -17.12
C GLU A 151 9.27 -1.36 -18.30
N ARG A 152 10.26 -2.24 -18.13
CA ARG A 152 10.64 -3.23 -19.16
C ARG A 152 9.50 -4.20 -19.47
N LEU A 153 8.84 -4.72 -18.44
CA LEU A 153 7.72 -5.64 -18.59
C LEU A 153 6.53 -4.95 -19.28
N GLN A 154 6.24 -3.70 -18.93
CA GLN A 154 5.19 -2.90 -19.58
C GLN A 154 5.49 -2.71 -21.07
N THR A 155 6.73 -2.38 -21.44
CA THR A 155 7.12 -2.27 -22.85
C THR A 155 6.95 -3.60 -23.57
N ALA A 156 7.37 -4.71 -22.98
CA ALA A 156 7.24 -6.04 -23.58
C ALA A 156 5.79 -6.50 -23.76
N LEU A 157 4.87 -6.05 -22.89
CA LEU A 157 3.45 -6.38 -22.96
C LEU A 157 2.65 -5.49 -23.93
N LEU A 158 3.22 -4.36 -24.34
CA LEU A 158 2.61 -3.40 -25.27
C LEU A 158 3.27 -3.41 -26.66
N ALA A 159 4.35 -4.17 -26.83
CA ALA A 159 4.98 -4.49 -28.12
C ALA A 159 4.24 -5.66 -28.78
#